data_AF-A0A8J8BX27-F1
#
_entry.id   AF-A0A8J8BX27-F1
#
_cell.length_a   1.000
_cell.length_b   1.000
_cell.length_c   1.000
_cell.angle_alpha   90.00
_cell.angle_beta   90.00
_cell.angle_gamma   90.00
#
_symmetry.space_group_name_H-M   'P 1'
#
loop_
_entity.id
_entity.type
_entity.pdbx_description
1 polymer ?
#
loop_
_entity_poly.entity_id
_entity_poly.type
_entity_poly.pdbx_seq_one_letter_code
_entity_poly.pdbx_strand_id
1 'polypeptide(L)'
;MSDKETTSTNTEIGDEKYKVTDLLEICKKDGRTTLVHYGAEHLNSQELLEVLISPGCKKGTAAEVAKNLLKAFDGNLIDLFSASIHQLTQVEGIGFVKACKIKAAFELMKRTNSYCKEIAFL
;
A
#
# COMPACT_ATOMS: atom_id res chain seq x y z
N MET A 1 -13.31 38.58 30.68
CA MET A 1 -12.45 37.49 31.17
C MET A 1 -13.23 36.19 31.09
N SER A 2 -12.54 35.09 30.76
CA SER A 2 -12.99 33.70 30.67
C SER A 2 -13.43 33.19 29.29
N ASP A 3 -12.42 32.89 28.46
CA ASP A 3 -12.11 31.61 27.78
C ASP A 3 -13.24 30.62 27.43
N LYS A 4 -13.28 30.16 26.17
CA LYS A 4 -12.67 28.88 25.74
C LYS A 4 -12.90 28.57 24.24
N GLU A 5 -11.88 27.93 23.67
CA GLU A 5 -11.79 27.20 22.39
C GLU A 5 -13.06 26.41 22.02
N THR A 6 -13.31 26.18 20.72
CA THR A 6 -12.85 24.96 20.02
C THR A 6 -13.17 25.05 18.52
N THR A 7 -12.15 24.79 17.70
CA THR A 7 -12.23 24.55 16.25
C THR A 7 -12.91 23.21 15.99
N SER A 8 -14.02 23.19 15.25
CA SER A 8 -14.62 21.98 14.71
C SER A 8 -14.49 21.95 13.19
N THR A 9 -13.67 21.03 12.70
CA THR A 9 -13.54 20.68 11.29
C THR A 9 -14.74 19.84 10.87
N ASN A 10 -15.67 20.42 10.11
CA ASN A 10 -16.69 19.67 9.39
C ASN A 10 -16.16 19.23 8.04
N THR A 11 -16.15 17.93 7.78
CA THR A 11 -16.62 17.42 6.48
C THR A 11 -17.28 16.08 6.75
N GLU A 12 -18.58 16.18 6.99
CA GLU A 12 -19.51 15.05 6.98
C GLU A 12 -19.51 14.43 5.58
N ILE A 13 -19.29 13.12 5.50
CA ILE A 13 -19.74 12.33 4.36
C ILE A 13 -20.59 11.21 4.93
N GLY A 14 -21.89 11.46 4.98
CA GLY A 14 -22.91 10.42 5.05
C GLY A 14 -23.80 10.59 3.82
N ASP A 15 -24.05 9.50 3.11
CA ASP A 15 -25.39 9.20 2.61
C ASP A 15 -25.50 7.70 2.28
N GLU A 16 -26.55 7.13 2.85
CA GLU A 16 -26.90 5.71 2.91
C GLU A 16 -27.14 5.10 1.53
N LYS A 17 -26.35 4.10 1.10
CA LYS A 17 -26.78 3.20 0.01
C LYS A 17 -26.25 1.78 0.00
N TYR A 18 -25.56 1.33 1.05
CA TYR A 18 -25.11 -0.06 1.11
C TYR A 18 -25.23 -0.54 2.55
N LYS A 19 -25.87 -1.70 2.75
CA LYS A 19 -25.78 -2.34 4.06
C LYS A 19 -24.30 -2.58 4.33
N VAL A 20 -23.86 -2.31 5.56
CA VAL A 20 -22.46 -2.54 5.99
C VAL A 20 -22.01 -3.97 5.67
N THR A 21 -22.94 -4.93 5.69
CA THR A 21 -22.73 -6.33 5.30
C THR A 21 -22.53 -6.54 3.79
N ASP A 22 -23.18 -5.73 2.94
CA ASP A 22 -23.07 -5.82 1.47
C ASP A 22 -21.78 -5.13 0.98
N LEU A 23 -21.32 -4.09 1.68
CA LEU A 23 -19.98 -3.51 1.49
C LEU A 23 -18.90 -4.55 1.77
N LEU A 24 -19.06 -5.37 2.82
CA LEU A 24 -18.13 -6.43 3.15
C LEU A 24 -17.99 -7.52 2.07
N GLU A 25 -18.93 -7.65 1.13
CA GLU A 25 -18.90 -8.67 0.07
C GLU A 25 -18.41 -8.11 -1.28
N ILE A 26 -18.65 -6.83 -1.56
CA ILE A 26 -18.14 -6.13 -2.76
C ILE A 26 -16.67 -5.71 -2.58
N CYS A 27 -16.27 -5.38 -1.35
CA CYS A 27 -14.96 -4.82 -1.01
C CYS A 27 -13.88 -5.83 -0.63
N LYS A 28 -14.18 -7.13 -0.56
CA LYS A 28 -13.24 -8.20 -0.17
C LYS A 28 -12.18 -8.55 -1.23
N LYS A 29 -12.04 -7.78 -2.32
CA LYS A 29 -11.32 -8.23 -3.52
C LYS A 29 -10.18 -7.33 -4.01
N ASP A 30 -9.91 -6.18 -3.39
CA ASP A 30 -8.76 -5.36 -3.75
C ASP A 30 -8.08 -4.72 -2.53
N GLY A 31 -6.75 -4.56 -2.58
CA GLY A 31 -5.96 -4.10 -1.44
C GLY A 31 -6.26 -2.64 -1.04
N ARG A 32 -6.71 -1.80 -1.98
CA ARG A 32 -6.99 -0.38 -1.71
C ARG A 32 -8.21 -0.21 -0.81
N THR A 33 -9.24 -1.00 -1.08
CA THR A 33 -10.47 -0.97 -0.31
C THR A 33 -10.22 -1.52 1.09
N THR A 34 -9.47 -2.62 1.20
CA THR A 34 -9.04 -3.13 2.51
C THR A 34 -8.25 -2.09 3.29
N LEU A 35 -7.32 -1.38 2.63
CA LEU A 35 -6.50 -0.34 3.27
C LEU A 35 -7.37 0.80 3.83
N VAL A 36 -8.39 1.25 3.10
CA VAL A 36 -9.28 2.34 3.52
C VAL A 36 -10.17 1.93 4.70
N HIS A 37 -10.70 0.71 4.70
CA HIS A 37 -11.67 0.28 5.72
C HIS A 37 -11.05 -0.37 6.95
N TYR A 38 -9.95 -1.08 6.77
CA TYR A 38 -9.34 -1.90 7.82
C TYR A 38 -7.91 -1.47 8.18
N GLY A 39 -7.23 -0.65 7.36
CA GLY A 39 -5.85 -0.25 7.64
C GLY A 39 -4.80 -1.20 7.03
N ALA A 40 -3.55 -0.75 7.01
CA ALA A 40 -2.44 -1.41 6.30
C ALA A 40 -2.01 -2.73 6.96
N GLU A 41 -2.19 -2.85 8.27
CA GLU A 41 -1.86 -4.01 9.09
C GLU A 41 -2.71 -5.25 8.77
N HIS A 42 -3.85 -5.06 8.11
CA HIS A 42 -4.73 -6.13 7.66
C HIS A 42 -4.38 -6.65 6.26
N LEU A 43 -3.40 -6.03 5.58
CA LEU A 43 -2.97 -6.44 4.25
C LEU A 43 -1.75 -7.36 4.35
N ASN A 44 -1.78 -8.44 3.59
CA ASN A 44 -0.58 -9.24 3.37
C ASN A 44 0.37 -8.56 2.37
N SER A 45 1.59 -9.08 2.24
CA SER A 45 2.62 -8.52 1.35
C SER A 45 2.17 -8.37 -0.10
N GLN A 46 1.34 -9.28 -0.62
CA GLN A 46 0.81 -9.21 -1.97
C GLN A 46 -0.15 -8.03 -2.11
N GLU A 47 -1.05 -7.86 -1.14
CA GLU A 47 -2.05 -6.78 -1.12
C GLU A 47 -1.38 -5.41 -0.92
N LEU A 48 -0.35 -5.32 -0.08
CA LEU A 48 0.46 -4.11 0.07
C LEU A 48 1.15 -3.73 -1.25
N LEU A 49 1.74 -4.71 -1.94
CA LEU A 49 2.35 -4.49 -3.25
C LEU A 49 1.31 -4.12 -4.31
N GLU A 50 0.13 -4.72 -4.28
CA GLU A 50 -0.98 -4.39 -5.18
C GLU A 50 -1.36 -2.91 -5.06
N VAL A 51 -1.47 -2.39 -3.83
CA VAL A 51 -1.72 -0.96 -3.56
C VAL A 51 -0.60 -0.10 -4.16
N LEU A 52 0.67 -0.47 -3.94
CA LEU A 52 1.81 0.27 -4.47
C LEU A 52 1.87 0.26 -6.00
N ILE A 53 1.42 -0.81 -6.65
CA ILE A 53 1.55 -1.02 -8.10
C ILE A 53 0.39 -0.37 -8.88
N SER A 54 -0.79 -0.18 -8.28
CA SER A 54 -1.98 0.43 -8.93
C SER A 54 -1.90 1.96 -9.11
N PRO A 55 -2.54 2.57 -10.14
CA PRO A 55 -3.17 2.00 -11.34
C PRO A 55 -2.24 2.02 -12.59
N GLY A 56 -2.64 1.34 -13.68
CA GLY A 56 -1.91 1.36 -14.97
C GLY A 56 -1.37 0.01 -15.47
N CYS A 57 -1.93 -1.13 -15.05
CA CYS A 57 -1.61 -2.42 -15.66
C CYS A 57 -2.29 -2.54 -17.04
N LYS A 58 -1.55 -2.43 -18.13
CA LYS A 58 -2.06 -2.79 -19.48
C LYS A 58 -2.19 -4.30 -19.67
N LYS A 59 -1.52 -5.08 -18.83
CA LYS A 59 -1.45 -6.54 -18.86
C LYS A 59 -1.68 -7.08 -17.44
N GLY A 60 -2.78 -7.78 -17.21
CA GLY A 60 -3.15 -8.37 -15.91
C GLY A 60 -3.72 -7.39 -14.88
N THR A 61 -4.26 -7.92 -13.80
CA THR A 61 -4.74 -7.14 -12.65
C THR A 61 -3.57 -6.71 -11.76
N ALA A 62 -3.73 -5.67 -10.94
CA ALA A 62 -2.67 -5.26 -10.00
C ALA A 62 -2.34 -6.38 -8.99
N ALA A 63 -3.36 -7.15 -8.58
CA ALA A 63 -3.21 -8.33 -7.74
C ALA A 63 -2.33 -9.40 -8.40
N GLU A 64 -2.58 -9.70 -9.67
CA GLU A 64 -1.78 -10.66 -10.44
C GLU A 64 -0.33 -10.20 -10.60
N VAL A 65 -0.11 -8.92 -10.91
CA VAL A 65 1.23 -8.35 -11.04
C VAL A 65 1.97 -8.38 -9.71
N ALA A 66 1.31 -8.05 -8.60
CA ALA A 66 1.90 -8.12 -7.25
C ALA A 66 2.27 -9.57 -6.87
N LYS A 67 1.39 -10.53 -7.17
CA LYS A 67 1.63 -11.96 -6.96
C LYS A 67 2.83 -12.45 -7.78
N ASN A 68 2.89 -12.09 -9.06
CA ASN A 68 3.98 -12.48 -9.95
C ASN A 68 5.31 -11.86 -9.52
N LEU A 69 5.27 -10.60 -9.05
CA LEU A 69 6.43 -9.93 -8.49
C LEU A 69 6.96 -10.66 -7.26
N LEU A 70 6.10 -10.99 -6.29
CA LEU A 70 6.53 -11.79 -5.12
C LEU A 70 7.12 -13.14 -5.54
N LYS A 71 6.46 -13.83 -6.47
CA LYS A 71 6.94 -15.12 -6.96
C LYS A 71 8.30 -15.02 -7.65
N ALA A 72 8.58 -13.94 -8.38
CA ALA A 72 9.86 -13.74 -9.05
C ALA A 72 11.05 -13.58 -8.09
N PHE A 73 10.78 -13.30 -6.82
CA PHE A 73 11.77 -13.20 -5.74
C PHE A 73 11.52 -14.24 -4.64
N ASP A 74 10.85 -15.36 -4.95
CA ASP A 74 10.55 -16.46 -4.02
C ASP A 74 9.84 -16.04 -2.71
N GLY A 75 9.08 -14.94 -2.77
CA GLY A 75 8.42 -14.35 -1.61
C GLY A 75 9.36 -13.60 -0.66
N ASN A 76 10.67 -13.52 -0.97
CA ASN A 76 11.64 -12.79 -0.16
C ASN A 76 11.55 -11.28 -0.44
N LEU A 77 10.97 -10.55 0.52
CA LEU A 77 10.83 -9.09 0.44
C LEU A 77 12.17 -8.35 0.47
N ILE A 78 13.18 -8.89 1.17
CA ILE A 78 14.50 -8.25 1.25
C ILE A 78 15.14 -8.24 -0.14
N ASP A 79 15.07 -9.36 -0.86
CA ASP A 79 15.63 -9.48 -2.20
C ASP A 79 14.87 -8.61 -3.20
N LEU A 80 13.54 -8.62 -3.14
CA LEU A 80 12.67 -7.78 -3.96
C LEU A 80 13.01 -6.29 -3.79
N PHE A 81 13.10 -5.81 -2.55
CA PHE A 81 13.36 -4.40 -2.29
C PHE A 81 14.81 -3.99 -2.56
N SER A 82 15.75 -4.93 -2.45
CA SER A 82 17.17 -4.71 -2.77
C SER A 82 17.43 -4.77 -4.28
N ALA A 83 16.53 -5.37 -5.07
CA ALA A 83 16.64 -5.46 -6.51
C ALA A 83 16.83 -4.08 -7.19
N SER A 84 17.58 -4.07 -8.27
CA SER A 84 17.73 -2.92 -9.15
C SER A 84 16.42 -2.65 -9.92
N ILE A 85 16.26 -1.42 -10.43
CA ILE A 85 15.15 -1.07 -11.32
C ILE A 85 15.11 -2.04 -12.51
N HIS A 86 16.27 -2.35 -13.11
CA HIS A 86 16.36 -3.25 -14.25
C HIS A 86 15.79 -4.65 -13.94
N GLN A 87 16.15 -5.22 -12.78
CA GLN A 87 15.63 -6.52 -12.33
C GLN A 87 14.13 -6.47 -12.07
N LEU A 88 13.63 -5.43 -11.40
CA LEU A 88 12.19 -5.26 -11.16
C LEU A 88 11.41 -5.18 -12.48
N THR A 89 11.95 -4.49 -13.49
CA THR A 89 11.30 -4.35 -14.80
C THR A 89 11.27 -5.63 -15.64
N GLN A 90 11.98 -6.70 -15.24
CA GLN A 90 11.87 -8.00 -15.88
C GLN A 90 10.55 -8.71 -15.54
N VAL A 91 9.87 -8.29 -14.47
CA VAL A 91 8.56 -8.84 -14.10
C VAL A 91 7.48 -8.22 -14.99
N GLU A 92 6.72 -9.07 -15.70
CA GLU A 92 5.65 -8.61 -16.56
C GLU A 92 4.62 -7.76 -15.78
N GLY A 93 4.32 -6.57 -16.30
CA GLY A 93 3.42 -5.62 -15.64
C GLY A 93 4.13 -4.60 -14.73
N ILE A 94 5.43 -4.76 -14.45
CA ILE A 94 6.28 -3.78 -13.74
C ILE A 94 7.09 -2.97 -14.76
N GLY A 95 6.55 -1.82 -15.17
CA GLY A 95 7.31 -0.84 -15.94
C GLY A 95 8.20 0.04 -15.06
N PHE A 96 9.03 0.87 -15.70
CA PHE A 96 9.94 1.80 -15.03
C PHE A 96 9.26 2.63 -13.93
N VAL A 97 8.09 3.21 -14.20
CA VAL A 97 7.33 4.02 -13.22
C VAL A 97 7.00 3.21 -11.96
N LYS A 98 6.55 1.97 -12.10
CA LYS A 98 6.19 1.10 -10.96
C LYS A 98 7.42 0.64 -10.19
N ALA A 99 8.50 0.32 -10.88
CA ALA A 99 9.78 0.02 -10.25
C ALA A 99 10.27 1.21 -9.41
N CYS A 100 10.20 2.44 -9.94
CA CYS A 100 10.53 3.66 -9.18
C CYS A 100 9.65 3.84 -7.93
N LYS A 101 8.33 3.59 -8.03
CA LYS A 101 7.43 3.63 -6.86
C LYS A 101 7.88 2.64 -5.77
N ILE A 102 8.22 1.41 -6.14
CA ILE A 102 8.69 0.38 -5.20
C ILE A 102 10.00 0.83 -4.53
N LYS A 103 10.97 1.33 -5.31
CA LYS A 103 12.24 1.82 -4.76
C LYS A 103 12.05 3.02 -3.82
N ALA A 104 11.16 3.95 -4.17
CA ALA A 104 10.84 5.09 -3.33
C ALA A 104 10.20 4.66 -2.00
N ALA A 105 9.25 3.72 -2.03
CA ALA A 105 8.62 3.18 -0.83
C ALA A 105 9.64 2.51 0.10
N PHE A 106 10.57 1.72 -0.46
CA PHE A 106 11.62 1.08 0.33
C PHE A 106 12.60 2.09 0.95
N GLU A 107 13.00 3.11 0.19
CA GLU A 107 13.90 4.13 0.71
C GLU A 107 13.23 4.96 1.82
N LEU A 108 11.94 5.27 1.70
CA LEU A 108 11.16 5.87 2.79
C LEU A 108 11.16 4.99 4.04
N MET A 109 10.89 3.69 3.87
CA MET A 109 10.93 2.73 4.97
C MET A 109 12.30 2.72 5.66
N LYS A 110 13.40 2.71 4.90
CA LYS A 110 14.76 2.76 5.46
C LYS A 110 14.99 4.02 6.28
N ARG A 111 14.61 5.20 5.76
CA ARG A 111 14.77 6.48 6.47
C ARG A 111 13.96 6.47 7.77
N THR A 112 12.70 6.04 7.73
CA THR A 112 11.85 5.95 8.93
C THR A 112 12.39 4.94 9.95
N ASN A 113 12.90 3.79 9.49
CA ASN A 113 13.51 2.80 10.39
C ASN A 113 14.79 3.34 11.05
N SER A 114 15.60 4.12 10.32
CA SER A 114 16.73 4.85 10.91
C SER A 114 16.29 5.82 12.02
N TYR A 115 15.16 6.50 11.88
CA TYR A 115 14.59 7.34 12.95
C TYR A 115 14.02 6.54 14.13
N CYS A 116 13.47 5.34 13.90
CA CYS A 116 13.01 4.47 14.99
C CYS A 116 14.15 3.88 15.83
N LYS A 117 15.39 3.81 15.31
CA LYS A 117 16.55 3.46 16.15
C LYS A 117 16.89 4.54 17.19
N GLU A 118 16.53 5.81 16.97
CA GLU A 118 16.70 6.87 17.97
C GLU A 118 15.59 6.87 19.03
N ILE A 119 14.38 6.42 18.70
CA ILE A 119 13.25 6.38 19.65
C ILE A 119 13.25 5.09 20.51
N ALA A 120 13.90 4.01 20.05
CA ALA A 120 14.03 2.78 20.84
C ALA A 120 15.06 2.85 22.00
N PHE A 121 15.68 4.02 22.24
CA PHE A 121 16.64 4.26 23.33
C PHE A 121 16.20 5.35 24.33
N LEU A 122 14.91 5.72 24.35
CA LEU A 122 14.29 6.58 25.36
C LEU A 122 13.10 5.86 26.00
#